data_AF-A0A349HQP5-F1
#
_entry.id   AF-A0A349HQP5-F1
#
_cell.length_a   1.000
_cell.length_b   1.000
_cell.length_c   1.000
_cell.angle_alpha   90.00
_cell.angle_beta   90.00
_cell.angle_gamma   90.00
#
_symmetry.space_group_name_H-M   'P 1'
#
loop_
_entity.id
_entity.type
_entity.pdbx_description
1 polymer ?
#
loop_
_entity_poly.entity_id
_entity_poly.type
_entity_poly.pdbx_seq_one_letter_code
_entity_poly.pdbx_strand_id
1 'polypeptide(L)' 'MELKKGEKVILNRIKKLFEELDECYSSLSRETQYEIYDFHCENYTIPHCIRWGLQGSEEILKHIEISRRKK' A
#
# COMPACT_ATOMS: atom_id res chain seq x y z
N MET A 1 -13.19 13.76 0.82
CA MET A 1 -12.14 13.87 1.86
C MET A 1 -11.21 15.03 1.50
N GLU A 2 -10.82 15.87 2.46
CA GLU A 2 -9.82 16.92 2.25
C GLU A 2 -8.57 16.62 3.10
N LEU A 3 -7.40 16.72 2.47
CA LEU A 3 -6.11 16.57 3.15
C LEU A 3 -5.57 17.93 3.58
N LYS A 4 -4.85 17.97 4.70
CA LYS A 4 -4.09 19.15 5.13
C LYS A 4 -2.91 19.40 4.18
N LYS A 5 -2.39 20.63 4.23
CA LYS A 5 -1.23 21.05 3.44
C LYS A 5 -0.05 20.10 3.68
N GLY A 6 0.51 19.56 2.60
CA GLY A 6 1.65 18.64 2.65
C GLY A 6 1.30 17.15 2.78
N GLU A 7 0.10 16.78 3.23
CA GLU A 7 -0.27 15.37 3.43
C GLU A 7 -0.33 14.59 2.11
N LYS A 8 -0.61 15.23 0.97
CA LYS A 8 -0.51 14.57 -0.35
C LYS A 8 0.91 14.05 -0.61
N VAL A 9 1.94 14.80 -0.21
CA VAL A 9 3.34 14.39 -0.38
C VAL A 9 3.65 13.18 0.50
N ILE A 10 3.14 13.19 1.73
CA ILE A 10 3.30 12.08 2.68
C ILE A 10 2.59 10.82 2.15
N LEU A 11 1.36 10.94 1.66
CA LEU A 11 0.62 9.79 1.08
C LEU A 11 1.28 9.22 -0.17
N ASN A 12 1.83 10.07 -1.05
CA ASN A 12 2.64 9.60 -2.17
C ASN A 12 3.90 8.85 -1.69
N ARG A 13 4.51 9.28 -0.58
CA ARG A 13 5.64 8.56 0.02
C ARG A 13 5.21 7.23 0.61
N ILE A 14 4.06 7.17 1.29
CA ILE A 14 3.49 5.91 1.81
C ILE A 14 3.24 4.93 0.66
N LYS A 15 2.61 5.37 -0.44
CA LYS A 15 2.41 4.54 -1.63
C LYS A 15 3.72 3.94 -2.14
N LYS A 16 4.76 4.77 -2.31
CA LYS A 16 6.08 4.32 -2.75
C LYS A 16 6.70 3.27 -1.83
N LEU A 17 6.58 3.45 -0.52
CA LEU A 17 7.08 2.47 0.44
C LEU A 17 6.35 1.12 0.32
N PHE A 18 5.05 1.12 0.01
CA PHE A 18 4.33 -0.12 -0.27
C PHE A 18 4.75 -0.78 -1.59
N GLU A 19 5.05 0.01 -2.63
CA GLU A 19 5.63 -0.51 -3.89
C GLU A 19 7.00 -1.15 -3.64
N GLU A 20 7.88 -0.47 -2.90
CA GLU A 20 9.19 -1.02 -2.52
C GLU A 20 9.07 -2.29 -1.66
N LEU A 21 8.09 -2.36 -0.76
CA LEU A 21 7.81 -3.56 0.02
C LEU A 21 7.32 -4.72 -0.85
N ASP A 22 6.47 -4.45 -1.84
CA ASP A 22 5.97 -5.45 -2.79
C ASP A 22 7.10 -6.03 -3.64
N GLU A 23 8.00 -5.18 -4.13
CA GLU A 23 9.21 -5.60 -4.86
C GLU A 23 10.13 -6.45 -3.97
N CYS A 24 10.40 -6.02 -2.73
CA CYS A 24 11.20 -6.77 -1.77
C CYS A 24 10.58 -8.15 -1.50
N TYR A 25 9.28 -8.19 -1.21
CA TYR A 25 8.57 -9.45 -0.93
C TYR A 25 8.58 -10.38 -2.14
N SER A 26 8.33 -9.85 -3.33
CA SER A 26 8.31 -10.60 -4.59
C SER A 26 9.68 -11.15 -4.97
N SER A 27 10.77 -10.57 -4.46
CA SER A 27 12.14 -11.06 -4.67
C SER A 27 12.49 -12.30 -3.83
N LEU A 28 11.69 -12.61 -2.80
CA LEU A 28 11.87 -13.81 -1.98
C LEU A 28 11.52 -15.08 -2.78
N SER A 29 12.13 -16.21 -2.41
CA SER A 29 11.76 -17.50 -2.98
C SER A 29 10.28 -17.81 -2.68
N ARG A 30 9.64 -18.60 -3.54
CA ARG A 30 8.24 -19.03 -3.30
C ARG A 30 8.11 -19.78 -1.97
N GLU A 31 9.08 -20.62 -1.64
CA GLU A 31 9.13 -21.36 -0.38
C GLU A 31 9.09 -20.41 0.82
N THR A 32 9.96 -19.40 0.85
CA THR A 32 9.97 -18.39 1.91
C THR A 32 8.68 -17.56 1.94
N GLN A 33 8.10 -17.23 0.79
CA GLN A 33 6.79 -16.55 0.74
C GLN A 33 5.68 -17.39 1.37
N TYR A 34 5.67 -18.71 1.13
CA TYR A 34 4.72 -19.62 1.76
C TYR A 34 4.95 -19.72 3.27
N GLU A 35 6.19 -19.84 3.72
CA GLU A 35 6.51 -19.85 5.16
C GLU A 35 6.06 -18.56 5.85
N ILE A 36 6.26 -17.40 5.23
CA ILE A 36 5.79 -16.10 5.75
C ILE A 36 4.25 -16.06 5.81
N TYR A 37 3.58 -16.58 4.79
CA TYR A 37 2.12 -16.67 4.74
C TYR A 37 1.60 -17.57 5.86
N ASP A 38 2.19 -18.76 6.05
CA ASP A 38 1.76 -19.75 7.04
C ASP A 38 2.11 -19.33 8.48
N PHE A 39 3.19 -18.57 8.67
CA PHE A 39 3.62 -18.11 9.99
C PHE A 39 2.68 -17.04 10.60
N HIS A 40 2.07 -16.19 9.77
CA HIS A 40 1.15 -15.14 10.22
C HIS A 40 -0.31 -15.56 9.97
N CYS A 41 -1.12 -15.63 11.02
CA CYS A 41 -2.57 -15.86 10.90
C CYS A 41 -3.22 -14.94 9.84
N GLU A 42 -4.01 -15.50 8.92
CA GLU A 42 -4.33 -14.98 7.56
C GLU A 42 -4.74 -13.50 7.46
N ASN A 43 -5.32 -12.92 8.52
CA ASN A 43 -5.87 -11.57 8.49
C ASN A 43 -4.82 -10.44 8.55
N TYR A 44 -3.55 -10.76 8.83
CA TYR A 44 -2.49 -9.75 9.00
C TYR A 44 -1.13 -10.21 8.45
N THR A 45 -1.11 -11.06 7.43
CA THR A 45 0.14 -11.47 6.77
C THR A 45 0.80 -10.27 6.07
N ILE A 46 2.13 -10.32 5.93
CA ILE A 46 2.90 -9.34 5.14
C ILE A 46 2.28 -9.12 3.73
N PRO A 47 2.00 -10.16 2.92
CA PRO A 47 1.35 -9.98 1.63
C PRO A 47 -0.03 -9.32 1.71
N HIS A 48 -0.82 -9.59 2.75
CA HIS A 48 -2.11 -8.92 2.97
C HIS A 48 -1.93 -7.42 3.25
N CYS A 49 -0.99 -7.06 4.14
CA CYS A 49 -0.67 -5.67 4.46
C CYS A 49 -0.16 -4.87 3.25
N ILE A 50 0.69 -5.49 2.42
CA ILE A 50 1.21 -4.87 1.19
C ILE A 50 0.05 -4.56 0.23
N ARG A 51 -0.79 -5.57 -0.07
CA ARG A 51 -1.91 -5.44 -1.00
C ARG A 51 -2.85 -4.30 -0.61
N TRP A 52 -3.34 -4.31 0.62
CA TRP A 52 -4.34 -3.34 1.06
C TRP A 52 -3.73 -1.96 1.34
N GLY A 53 -2.48 -1.91 1.77
CA GLY A 53 -1.73 -0.66 1.92
C GLY A 53 -1.54 0.07 0.60
N LEU A 54 -1.18 -0.66 -0.46
CA LEU A 54 -1.03 -0.12 -1.81
C LEU A 54 -2.38 0.35 -2.37
N GLN A 55 -3.39 -0.53 -2.37
CA GLN A 55 -4.72 -0.21 -2.88
C GLN A 55 -5.34 1.00 -2.16
N GLY A 56 -5.30 1.01 -0.82
CA GLY A 56 -5.85 2.11 -0.03
C GLY A 56 -5.16 3.45 -0.34
N SER A 57 -3.83 3.43 -0.53
CA SER A 57 -3.07 4.62 -0.91
C SER A 57 -3.49 5.15 -2.28
N GLU A 58 -3.70 4.28 -3.26
CA GLU A 58 -4.13 4.64 -4.61
C GLU A 58 -5.55 5.22 -4.64
N GLU A 59 -6.49 4.58 -3.93
CA GLU A 59 -7.88 5.02 -3.84
C GLU A 59 -8.00 6.41 -3.21
N ILE A 60 -7.25 6.67 -2.13
CA ILE A 60 -7.17 7.96 -1.47
C ILE A 60 -6.65 9.03 -2.45
N LEU A 61 -5.54 8.76 -3.13
CA LEU A 61 -4.94 9.70 -4.09
C LEU A 61 -5.88 10.00 -5.26
N LYS A 62 -6.53 8.97 -5.82
CA LYS A 62 -7.52 9.09 -6.89
C LYS A 62 -8.73 9.92 -6.46
N HIS A 63 -9.25 9.69 -5.26
CA HIS A 63 -10.37 10.45 -4.72
C HIS A 63 -10.03 11.95 -4.62
N ILE A 64 -8.83 12.29 -4.14
CA ILE A 64 -8.36 13.68 -4.04
C ILE A 64 -8.29 14.36 -5.41
N GLU A 65 -7.82 13.65 -6.44
CA GLU A 65 -7.73 14.19 -7.80
C GLU A 65 -9.11 14.46 -8.40
N ILE A 66 -10.05 13.55 -8.20
CA ILE A 66 -11.45 13.73 -8.65
C ILE A 66 -12.09 14.92 -7.94
N SER A 67 -11.91 15.05 -6.62
CA SER A 67 -12.46 16.17 -5.85
C SER A 67 -11.92 17.53 -6.29
N ARG A 68 -10.67 17.60 -6.76
CA ARG A 68 -10.06 18.84 -7.28
C ARG A 68 -10.55 19.22 -8.68
N ARG A 69 -10.96 18.26 -9.51
CA ARG A 69 -11.48 18.53 -10.87
C ARG A 69 -12.95 18.99 -10.88
N LYS A 70 -13.67 18.78 -9.77
CA LYS A 70 -15.08 19.16 -9.59
C LYS A 70 -15.28 20.52 -8.89
N LYS A 71 -14.21 21.12 -8.38
CA LYS A 71 -14.16 22.48 -7.82
C LYS A 71 -13.63 23.41 -8.89
#